data_AF-A0A1V1P722-F1
#
_entry.id   AF-A0A1V1P722-F1
#
_cell.length_a   1.000
_cell.length_b   1.000
_cell.length_c   1.000
_cell.angle_alpha   90.00
_cell.angle_beta   90.00
_cell.angle_gamma   90.00
#
_symmetry.space_group_name_H-M   'P 1'
#
loop_
_entity.id
_entity.type
_entity.pdbx_description
1 polymer ?
#
loop_
_entity_poly.entity_id
_entity_poly.type
_entity_poly.pdbx_seq_one_letter_code
_entity_poly.pdbx_strand_id
1 'polypeptide(L)'
;MKSIHKYALKPMVPNEVYTDREEFLTNYYDAAMLAKTRRSMSSLLLGMRRMGKTEIFKRVVNRLFFEQDHQDPNAAIPVFYRFPDETITRDEFALQYVVNFIRWYVAFKLRDVEILSKPKKVKVY
;
A
#
# COMPACT_ATOMS: atom_id res chain seq x y z
N MET A 1 6.58 16.74 -22.29
CA MET A 1 7.18 16.01 -21.15
C MET A 1 6.09 15.23 -20.43
N LYS A 2 6.07 13.89 -20.51
CA LYS A 2 5.18 13.10 -19.64
C LYS A 2 5.78 13.13 -18.25
N SER A 3 5.13 13.79 -17.30
CA SER A 3 5.38 13.60 -15.88
C SER A 3 5.27 12.09 -15.61
N ILE A 4 6.39 11.42 -15.36
CA ILE A 4 6.39 10.04 -14.89
C ILE A 4 5.96 10.14 -13.43
N HIS A 5 4.65 10.18 -13.18
CA HIS A 5 4.14 10.02 -11.82
C HIS A 5 4.64 8.68 -11.30
N LYS A 6 5.62 8.73 -10.40
CA LYS A 6 6.10 7.54 -9.68
C LYS A 6 4.97 7.12 -8.74
N TYR A 7 4.38 5.95 -8.97
CA TYR A 7 3.41 5.34 -8.08
C TYR A 7 4.10 4.23 -7.30
N ALA A 8 3.84 4.12 -5.99
CA ALA A 8 4.24 2.95 -5.21
C ALA A 8 3.40 1.73 -5.64
N LEU A 9 2.11 1.96 -5.93
CA LEU A 9 1.21 0.99 -6.56
C LEU A 9 0.54 1.61 -7.77
N LYS A 10 0.74 1.05 -8.96
CA LYS A 10 0.08 1.56 -10.18
C LYS A 10 -1.45 1.41 -10.07
N PRO A 11 -2.22 2.52 -10.11
CA PRO A 11 -3.68 2.49 -10.23
C PRO A 11 -4.08 1.86 -11.57
N MET A 12 -5.22 1.16 -11.61
CA MET A 12 -5.74 0.57 -12.86
C MET A 12 -6.64 1.54 -13.63
N VAL A 13 -7.28 2.46 -12.92
CA VAL A 13 -8.19 3.45 -13.52
C VAL A 13 -7.45 4.79 -13.57
N PRO A 14 -7.51 5.55 -14.67
CA PRO A 14 -7.00 6.93 -14.72
C PRO A 14 -7.72 7.84 -13.73
N ASN A 15 -7.09 8.95 -13.33
CA ASN A 15 -7.68 9.87 -12.34
C ASN A 15 -8.93 10.57 -12.89
N GLU A 16 -8.95 10.85 -14.19
CA GLU A 16 -10.01 11.59 -14.89
C GLU A 16 -11.35 10.85 -14.86
N VAL A 17 -11.32 9.52 -14.72
CA VAL A 17 -12.50 8.65 -14.70
C VAL A 17 -12.80 8.12 -13.29
N TYR A 18 -11.96 8.45 -12.30
CA TYR A 18 -12.12 8.01 -10.92
C TYR A 18 -12.92 9.06 -10.13
N THR A 19 -14.24 9.04 -10.27
CA THR A 19 -15.17 9.97 -9.60
C THR A 19 -15.87 9.31 -8.40
N ASP A 20 -16.52 10.12 -7.56
CA ASP A 20 -17.49 9.70 -6.53
C ASP A 20 -16.95 8.75 -5.44
N ARG A 21 -15.64 8.78 -5.19
CA ARG A 21 -14.97 7.91 -4.20
C ARG A 21 -14.02 8.63 -3.28
N GLU A 22 -14.01 9.96 -3.32
CA GLU A 22 -13.09 10.78 -2.52
C GLU A 22 -13.34 10.62 -1.02
N GLU A 23 -14.61 10.43 -0.63
CA GLU A 23 -14.98 10.15 0.76
C GLU A 23 -14.32 8.88 1.27
N PHE A 24 -14.35 7.78 0.50
CA PHE A 24 -13.67 6.54 0.87
C PHE A 24 -12.15 6.74 0.97
N LEU A 25 -11.56 7.46 0.02
CA LEU A 25 -10.12 7.74 0.04
C LEU A 25 -9.73 8.52 1.30
N THR A 26 -10.48 9.55 1.64
CA THR A 26 -10.26 10.40 2.80
C THR A 26 -10.45 9.62 4.09
N ASN A 27 -11.56 8.89 4.23
CA ASN A 27 -11.87 8.09 5.42
C ASN A 27 -10.77 7.06 5.72
N TYR A 28 -10.29 6.31 4.71
CA TYR A 28 -9.24 5.32 4.91
C TYR A 28 -7.86 5.95 5.11
N TYR A 29 -7.58 7.09 4.49
CA TYR A 29 -6.34 7.84 4.73
C TYR A 29 -6.29 8.35 6.17
N ASP A 30 -7.34 9.00 6.64
CA ASP A 30 -7.44 9.55 8.00
C ASP A 30 -7.39 8.43 9.05
N ALA A 31 -8.11 7.33 8.81
CA ALA A 31 -8.05 6.15 9.67
C ALA A 31 -6.63 5.57 9.76
N ALA A 32 -5.87 5.56 8.66
CA ALA A 32 -4.48 5.13 8.66
C ALA A 32 -3.55 6.11 9.38
N MET A 33 -3.78 7.42 9.25
CA MET A 33 -3.00 8.45 9.96
C MET A 33 -3.18 8.39 11.48
N LEU A 34 -4.38 8.02 11.96
CA LEU A 34 -4.63 7.79 13.38
C LEU A 34 -3.80 6.62 13.96
N ALA A 35 -3.27 5.72 13.12
CA ALA A 35 -2.42 4.61 13.56
C ALA A 35 -1.14 5.10 14.25
N LYS A 36 -0.61 6.27 13.85
CA LYS A 36 0.54 6.93 14.51
C LYS A 36 0.32 7.09 16.01
N THR A 37 -0.91 7.47 16.38
CA THR A 37 -1.31 7.75 17.76
C THR A 37 -1.91 6.54 18.48
N ARG A 38 -1.87 5.34 17.89
CA ARG A 38 -2.56 4.13 18.40
C ARG A 38 -4.07 4.30 18.59
N ARG A 39 -4.68 5.24 17.87
CA ARG A 39 -6.13 5.52 17.92
C ARG A 39 -6.90 4.92 16.74
N SER A 40 -6.20 4.25 15.84
CA SER A 40 -6.81 3.57 14.69
C SER A 40 -7.31 2.19 15.07
N MET A 41 -8.49 1.84 14.58
CA MET A 41 -9.01 0.47 14.64
C MET A 41 -8.80 -0.25 13.31
N SER A 42 -8.73 -1.59 13.38
CA SER A 42 -8.72 -2.42 12.18
C SER A 42 -9.96 -2.14 11.35
N SER A 43 -9.77 -1.74 10.09
CA SER A 43 -10.84 -1.32 9.19
C SER A 43 -10.99 -2.30 8.03
N LEU A 44 -12.23 -2.58 7.65
CA LEU A 44 -12.57 -3.54 6.60
C LEU A 44 -13.41 -2.87 5.51
N LEU A 45 -13.10 -3.15 4.25
CA LEU A 45 -13.91 -2.73 3.10
C LEU A 45 -14.56 -3.96 2.45
N LEU A 46 -15.84 -4.17 2.73
CA LEU A 46 -16.64 -5.25 2.13
C LEU A 46 -17.45 -4.75 0.94
N GLY A 47 -17.83 -5.67 0.06
CA GLY A 47 -18.71 -5.38 -1.07
C GLY A 47 -18.53 -6.38 -2.20
N MET A 48 -19.33 -6.25 -3.26
CA MET A 48 -19.32 -7.16 -4.39
C MET A 48 -17.99 -7.14 -5.19
N ARG A 49 -17.75 -8.21 -5.96
CA ARG A 49 -16.60 -8.30 -6.88
C ARG A 49 -16.67 -7.14 -7.89
N ARG A 50 -15.50 -6.64 -8.32
CA ARG A 50 -15.37 -5.55 -9.32
C ARG A 50 -15.90 -4.16 -8.90
N MET A 51 -16.22 -3.95 -7.62
CA MET A 51 -16.56 -2.61 -7.08
C MET A 51 -15.36 -1.64 -7.01
N GLY A 52 -14.14 -2.11 -7.27
CA GLY A 52 -12.94 -1.26 -7.23
C GLY A 52 -12.36 -1.04 -5.83
N LYS A 53 -12.68 -1.92 -4.86
CA LYS A 53 -12.06 -1.90 -3.52
C LYS A 53 -10.53 -1.90 -3.56
N THR A 54 -9.94 -2.76 -4.39
CA THR A 54 -8.48 -2.80 -4.60
C THR A 54 -7.94 -1.47 -5.14
N GLU A 55 -8.72 -0.77 -5.97
CA GLU A 55 -8.33 0.53 -6.52
C GLU A 55 -8.31 1.62 -5.44
N ILE A 56 -9.31 1.62 -4.54
CA ILE A 56 -9.34 2.47 -3.35
C ILE A 56 -8.07 2.26 -2.51
N PHE A 57 -7.76 1.00 -2.15
CA PHE A 57 -6.57 0.71 -1.34
C PHE A 57 -5.26 1.14 -2.02
N LYS A 58 -5.09 0.90 -3.32
CA LYS A 58 -3.90 1.33 -4.05
C LYS A 58 -3.71 2.85 -3.98
N ARG A 59 -4.81 3.61 -4.14
CA ARG A 59 -4.79 5.07 -4.10
C ARG A 59 -4.50 5.59 -2.71
N VAL A 60 -5.15 5.06 -1.67
CA VAL A 60 -4.86 5.39 -0.27
C VAL A 60 -3.39 5.11 0.07
N VAL A 61 -2.86 3.96 -0.34
CA VAL A 61 -1.44 3.62 -0.12
C VAL A 61 -0.51 4.59 -0.82
N ASN A 62 -0.81 5.00 -2.06
CA ASN A 62 -0.02 6.03 -2.75
C ASN A 62 -0.08 7.37 -2.01
N ARG A 63 -1.26 7.79 -1.54
CA ARG A 63 -1.41 9.02 -0.73
C ARG A 63 -0.56 8.93 0.53
N LEU A 64 -0.69 7.86 1.31
CA LEU A 64 0.15 7.60 2.49
C LEU A 64 1.64 7.62 2.16
N PHE A 65 2.04 7.03 1.02
CA PHE A 65 3.44 6.96 0.64
C PHE A 65 4.01 8.32 0.25
N PHE A 66 3.23 9.16 -0.45
CA PHE A 66 3.71 10.41 -1.05
C PHE A 66 3.35 11.70 -0.30
N GLU A 67 2.23 11.74 0.41
CA GLU A 67 1.76 12.96 1.09
C GLU A 67 2.39 13.14 2.47
N GLN A 68 2.91 12.06 3.08
CA GLN A 68 3.62 12.14 4.35
C GLN A 68 5.08 12.56 4.16
N ASP A 69 5.62 13.23 5.19
CA ASP A 69 7.06 13.37 5.36
C ASP A 69 7.67 11.98 5.67
N HIS A 70 8.55 11.52 4.80
CA HIS A 70 9.20 10.23 4.97
C HIS A 70 10.30 10.24 6.04
N GLN A 71 10.84 11.40 6.38
CA GLN A 71 11.86 11.55 7.42
C GLN A 71 11.27 11.65 8.82
N ASP A 72 9.99 11.97 8.96
CA ASP A 72 9.30 11.98 10.25
C ASP A 72 9.44 10.61 10.96
N PRO A 73 10.03 10.55 12.17
CA PRO A 73 10.15 9.31 12.93
C PRO A 73 8.79 8.72 13.31
N ASN A 74 7.73 9.54 13.35
CA ASN A 74 6.36 9.14 13.66
C ASN A 74 5.51 8.94 12.39
N ALA A 75 6.11 8.91 11.20
CA ALA A 75 5.39 8.66 9.95
C ALA A 75 4.67 7.29 9.97
N ALA A 76 3.47 7.23 9.39
CA ALA A 76 2.71 6.00 9.26
C ALA A 76 3.20 5.31 8.00
N ILE A 77 4.07 4.33 8.16
CA ILE A 77 4.70 3.65 7.03
C ILE A 77 3.65 2.75 6.36
N PRO A 78 3.26 3.02 5.10
CA PRO A 78 2.30 2.17 4.43
C PRO A 78 2.96 0.84 4.05
N VAL A 79 2.28 -0.27 4.34
CA VAL A 79 2.68 -1.61 3.90
C VAL A 79 1.51 -2.24 3.17
N PHE A 80 1.68 -2.48 1.87
CA PHE A 80 0.68 -3.19 1.07
C PHE A 80 1.10 -4.64 0.88
N TYR A 81 0.20 -5.57 1.21
CA TYR A 81 0.39 -6.98 0.98
C TYR A 81 -0.86 -7.56 0.31
N ARG A 82 -0.64 -8.33 -0.76
CA ARG A 82 -1.69 -9.11 -1.41
C ARG A 82 -1.39 -10.57 -1.16
N PHE A 83 -2.35 -11.28 -0.58
CA PHE A 83 -2.26 -12.73 -0.45
C PHE A 83 -2.18 -13.37 -1.84
N PRO A 84 -1.27 -14.35 -2.04
CA PRO A 84 -1.21 -15.08 -3.29
C PRO A 84 -2.51 -15.85 -3.53
N ASP A 85 -2.78 -16.14 -4.80
CA ASP A 85 -3.94 -16.95 -5.17
C ASP A 85 -3.64 -18.45 -4.93
N GLU A 86 -2.35 -18.83 -4.84
CA GLU A 86 -1.90 -20.19 -4.51
C GLU A 86 -1.86 -20.46 -3.00
N THR A 87 -2.02 -21.73 -2.61
CA THR A 87 -1.77 -22.18 -1.24
C THR A 87 -0.28 -22.16 -0.93
N ILE A 88 0.12 -21.37 0.05
CA ILE A 88 1.49 -21.29 0.55
C ILE A 88 1.60 -21.88 1.95
N THR A 89 2.77 -22.41 2.28
CA THR A 89 3.06 -22.86 3.65
C THR A 89 3.16 -21.67 4.60
N ARG A 90 3.04 -21.93 5.90
CA ARG A 90 3.21 -20.91 6.95
C ARG A 90 4.58 -20.23 6.86
N ASP A 91 5.62 -21.00 6.59
CA ASP A 91 7.00 -20.51 6.62
C ASP A 91 7.30 -19.67 5.36
N GLU A 92 6.75 -20.07 4.20
CA GLU A 92 6.74 -19.24 2.99
C GLU A 92 5.98 -17.93 3.20
N PHE A 93 4.80 -17.97 3.83
CA PHE A 93 4.04 -16.76 4.17
C PHE A 93 4.86 -15.82 5.05
N ALA A 94 5.43 -16.34 6.14
CA ALA A 94 6.22 -15.54 7.07
C ALA A 94 7.39 -14.86 6.37
N LEU A 95 8.13 -15.61 5.54
CA LEU A 95 9.27 -15.06 4.79
C LEU A 95 8.82 -14.02 3.76
N GLN A 96 7.80 -14.32 2.97
CA GLN A 96 7.27 -13.38 1.97
C GLN A 96 6.74 -12.09 2.61
N TYR A 97 6.01 -12.21 3.71
CA TYR A 97 5.43 -11.07 4.42
C TYR A 97 6.53 -10.19 5.03
N VAL A 98 7.51 -10.76 5.74
CA VAL A 98 8.61 -10.01 6.35
C VAL A 98 9.46 -9.33 5.28
N VAL A 99 9.79 -10.03 4.19
CA VAL A 99 10.53 -9.44 3.07
C VAL A 99 9.74 -8.28 2.45
N ASN A 100 8.43 -8.45 2.24
CA ASN A 100 7.57 -7.38 1.74
C ASN A 100 7.56 -6.19 2.70
N PHE A 101 7.38 -6.43 4.00
CA PHE A 101 7.36 -5.41 5.03
C PHE A 101 8.65 -4.57 5.03
N ILE A 102 9.81 -5.21 5.04
CA ILE A 102 11.12 -4.52 5.02
C ILE A 102 11.25 -3.66 3.76
N ARG A 103 10.84 -4.15 2.60
CA ARG A 103 10.92 -3.38 1.35
C ARG A 103 10.03 -2.15 1.39
N TRP A 104 8.80 -2.27 1.88
CA TRP A 104 7.90 -1.13 2.04
C TRP A 104 8.47 -0.10 3.00
N TYR A 105 9.04 -0.55 4.12
CA TYR A 105 9.73 0.31 5.08
C TYR A 105 10.87 1.09 4.43
N VAL A 106 11.80 0.39 3.79
CA VAL A 106 12.98 1.01 3.16
C VAL A 106 12.57 1.89 1.98
N ALA A 107 11.65 1.44 1.13
CA ALA A 107 11.13 2.22 0.01
C ALA A 107 10.51 3.54 0.47
N PHE A 108 9.72 3.51 1.54
CA PHE A 108 9.11 4.72 2.11
C PHE A 108 10.18 5.66 2.67
N LYS A 109 11.06 5.16 3.56
CA LYS A 109 12.08 5.98 4.22
C LYS A 109 13.10 6.58 3.25
N LEU A 110 13.47 5.86 2.19
CA LEU A 110 14.36 6.36 1.14
C LEU A 110 13.63 7.09 0.01
N ARG A 111 12.29 7.11 0.03
CA ARG A 111 11.44 7.64 -1.04
C ARG A 111 11.73 7.02 -2.41
N ASP A 112 12.10 5.74 -2.41
CA ASP A 112 12.50 5.01 -3.61
C ASP A 112 11.53 3.85 -3.91
N VAL A 113 10.67 4.07 -4.91
CA VAL A 113 9.71 3.07 -5.38
C VAL A 113 10.35 1.91 -6.16
N GLU A 114 11.60 2.04 -6.61
CA GLU A 114 12.27 0.98 -7.37
C GLU A 114 12.49 -0.27 -6.51
N ILE A 115 12.67 -0.07 -5.21
CA ILE A 115 12.76 -1.12 -4.20
C ILE A 115 11.50 -2.02 -4.19
N LEU A 116 10.34 -1.50 -4.61
CA LEU A 116 9.10 -2.28 -4.72
C LEU A 116 8.98 -3.03 -6.05
N SER A 117 9.60 -2.52 -7.12
CA SER A 117 9.33 -2.94 -8.50
C SER A 117 9.94 -4.29 -8.93
N LYS A 118 11.00 -4.76 -8.25
CA LYS A 118 11.76 -5.96 -8.66
C LYS A 118 12.03 -6.91 -7.49
N PRO A 119 11.03 -7.68 -7.04
CA PRO A 119 11.30 -8.69 -6.03
C PRO A 119 12.03 -9.90 -6.58
N LYS A 120 13.27 -10.11 -6.12
CA LYS A 120 13.90 -11.44 -6.21
C LYS A 120 13.02 -12.42 -5.44
N LYS A 121 12.62 -13.51 -6.09
CA LYS A 121 11.91 -14.61 -5.42
C LYS A 121 12.84 -15.19 -4.35
N VAL A 122 12.41 -15.13 -3.10
CA VAL A 122 13.13 -15.78 -2.01
C VAL A 122 12.64 -17.23 -1.97
N LYS A 123 13.56 -18.18 -2.13
CA LYS A 123 13.24 -19.62 -2.01
C LYS A 123 13.41 -20.03 -0.55
N VAL A 124 12.42 -20.72 -0.01
CA VAL A 124 12.56 -21.48 1.23
C VAL A 124 13.11 -22.86 0.82
N TYR A 125 14.13 -23.34 1.53
CA TYR A 125 14.74 -24.66 1.31
C TYR A 125 14.11 -25.70 2.23
#